data_AF-A0A4Q9MC96-F1
#
_entry.id   AF-A0A4Q9MC96-F1
#
_cell.length_a   1.000
_cell.length_b   1.000
_cell.length_c   1.000
_cell.angle_alpha   90.00
_cell.angle_beta   90.00
_cell.angle_gamma   90.00
#
_symmetry.space_group_name_H-M   'P 1'
#
loop_
_entity.id
_entity.type
_entity.pdbx_description
1 polymer ?
#
loop_
_entity_poly.entity_id
_entity_poly.type
_entity_poly.pdbx_seq_one_letter_code
_entity_poly.pdbx_strand_id
1 'polypeptide(L)'
;MAQSNQTGELVGTLVASQSIDTTISLTQETDSKLVIQVVTTRLAKDEAEGYIGKKNVDITRAVVAALRSRKAPVSFKWVKGHSGHTRNEGADRLADLGVKKHAPDEVDLAIPADLRLTGAKLQALTQRLAYKAIMNRKEGKLVPRPKTTRNLDMIQAGIEDACQVQVTKQSIWKSLTNSKVITREARRFMWMSIHDAYMIGPNWLKDNMSEEQKSRATCGVCNELESMTHILFDCTARGRAQAWDLLKTMWVSTGLHWRDPNWGTVFGAGCIQIRDDKGTRWPHREQRWALLAIETAYFIWKLRCERVIQRDGAQFTEAEITNRWYSTMERRMRLDCRSTAKSFGKQALKKSAVALLWGPVLQDCESLPPDWVTKGGVLVGIRRVDDGRELGNRQ
;
A
#
# COMPACT_ATOMS: atom_id res chain seq x y z
N MET A 1 -16.69 -6.10 17.46
CA MET A 1 -15.21 -6.25 17.37
C MET A 1 -14.86 -6.96 16.07
N ALA A 2 -13.66 -6.75 15.52
CA ALA A 2 -13.24 -7.47 14.32
C ALA A 2 -12.97 -8.95 14.66
N GLN A 3 -13.60 -9.86 13.93
CA GLN A 3 -13.42 -11.30 14.10
C GLN A 3 -12.10 -11.76 13.45
N SER A 4 -11.35 -12.59 14.16
CA SER A 4 -10.10 -13.20 13.69
C SER A 4 -9.80 -14.45 14.50
N ASN A 5 -8.91 -15.33 14.03
CA ASN A 5 -8.49 -16.51 14.78
C ASN A 5 -8.03 -16.14 16.21
N GLN A 6 -7.20 -15.10 16.32
CA GLN A 6 -6.69 -14.60 17.61
C GLN A 6 -7.79 -14.04 18.50
N THR A 7 -8.85 -13.48 17.91
CA THR A 7 -10.03 -13.01 18.65
C THR A 7 -10.75 -14.21 19.27
N GLY A 8 -11.00 -15.26 18.48
CA GLY A 8 -11.66 -16.48 18.93
C GLY A 8 -10.87 -17.21 20.01
N GLU A 9 -9.55 -17.37 19.83
CA GLU A 9 -8.66 -17.97 20.83
C GLU A 9 -8.72 -17.25 22.18
N LEU A 10 -8.67 -15.90 22.18
CA LEU A 10 -8.75 -15.09 23.40
C LEU A 10 -10.13 -15.20 24.07
N VAL A 11 -11.21 -15.21 23.28
CA VAL A 11 -12.58 -15.39 23.78
C VAL A 11 -12.76 -16.76 24.42
N GLY A 12 -12.24 -17.83 23.78
CA GLY A 12 -12.27 -19.18 24.34
C GLY A 12 -11.59 -19.25 25.72
N THR A 13 -10.42 -18.62 25.85
CA THR A 13 -9.73 -18.49 27.14
C THR A 13 -10.51 -17.66 28.16
N LEU A 14 -11.14 -16.57 27.75
CA LEU A 14 -11.96 -15.74 28.64
C LEU A 14 -13.14 -16.53 29.20
N VAL A 15 -13.93 -17.16 28.32
CA VAL A 15 -15.12 -17.94 28.67
C VAL A 15 -14.74 -19.11 29.58
N ALA A 16 -13.66 -19.84 29.27
CA ALA A 16 -13.16 -20.92 30.13
C ALA A 16 -12.77 -20.41 31.53
N SER A 17 -12.19 -19.21 31.61
CA SER A 17 -11.77 -18.61 32.89
C SER A 17 -12.95 -18.12 33.72
N GLN A 18 -14.05 -17.70 33.08
CA GLN A 18 -15.27 -17.20 33.72
C GLN A 18 -16.26 -18.31 34.10
N SER A 19 -16.32 -19.40 33.31
CA SER A 19 -17.35 -20.44 33.47
C SER A 19 -17.05 -21.45 34.59
N ILE A 20 -15.78 -21.58 34.97
CA ILE A 20 -15.35 -22.52 36.01
C ILE A 20 -15.27 -21.80 37.35
N ASP A 21 -15.75 -22.43 38.42
CA ASP A 21 -15.67 -21.90 39.79
C ASP A 21 -14.26 -21.39 40.11
N THR A 22 -14.18 -20.20 40.70
CA THR A 22 -12.93 -19.48 40.97
C THR A 22 -12.02 -20.16 41.99
N THR A 23 -12.56 -21.08 42.80
CA THR A 23 -11.85 -21.84 43.84
C THR A 23 -11.25 -23.15 43.34
N ILE A 24 -11.55 -23.54 42.10
CA ILE A 24 -11.04 -24.76 41.48
C ILE A 24 -9.82 -24.42 40.62
N SER A 25 -8.75 -25.23 40.75
CA SER A 25 -7.58 -25.09 39.88
C SER A 25 -7.95 -25.38 38.43
N LEU A 26 -7.49 -24.54 37.52
CA LEU A 26 -7.86 -24.62 36.10
C LEU A 26 -6.60 -24.88 35.27
N THR A 27 -6.63 -25.90 34.42
CA THR A 27 -5.60 -26.10 33.39
C THR A 27 -6.23 -25.87 32.02
N GLN A 28 -5.77 -24.83 31.31
CA GLN A 28 -6.21 -24.54 29.95
C GLN A 28 -5.19 -25.10 28.96
N GLU A 29 -5.66 -26.02 28.11
CA GLU A 29 -4.89 -26.56 26.99
C GLU A 29 -5.22 -25.76 25.73
N THR A 30 -4.20 -25.20 25.07
CA THR A 30 -4.38 -24.43 23.83
C THR A 30 -3.19 -24.59 22.90
N ASP A 31 -3.43 -24.61 21.60
CA ASP A 31 -2.40 -24.56 20.57
C ASP A 31 -1.93 -23.14 20.26
N SER A 32 -2.65 -22.12 20.76
CA SER A 32 -2.29 -20.72 20.60
C SER A 32 -1.13 -20.31 21.51
N LYS A 33 0.08 -20.33 20.94
CA LYS A 33 1.25 -19.70 21.57
C LYS A 33 1.03 -18.22 21.86
N LEU A 34 0.22 -17.54 21.05
CA LEU A 34 -0.05 -16.11 21.21
C LEU A 34 -0.80 -15.84 22.51
N VAL A 35 -1.89 -16.58 22.77
CA VAL A 35 -2.66 -16.44 24.01
C VAL A 35 -1.76 -16.68 25.22
N ILE A 36 -1.03 -17.80 25.22
CA ILE A 36 -0.12 -18.15 26.33
C ILE A 36 0.89 -17.02 26.55
N GLN A 37 1.56 -16.53 25.50
CA GLN A 37 2.54 -15.45 25.64
C GLN A 37 1.94 -14.15 26.18
N VAL A 38 0.73 -13.78 25.73
CA VAL A 38 0.07 -12.53 26.14
C VAL A 38 -0.27 -12.53 27.63
N VAL A 39 -0.69 -13.66 28.19
CA VAL A 39 -1.06 -13.79 29.62
C VAL A 39 0.10 -14.22 30.52
N THR A 40 1.25 -14.58 29.94
CA THR A 40 2.46 -14.98 30.69
C THR A 40 3.65 -14.05 30.39
N THR A 41 4.50 -14.42 29.43
CA THR A 41 5.82 -13.83 29.18
C THR A 41 5.77 -12.37 28.74
N ARG A 42 4.69 -11.95 28.08
CA ARG A 42 4.52 -10.57 27.59
C ARG A 42 3.69 -9.70 28.52
N LEU A 43 2.99 -10.29 29.49
CA LEU A 43 2.00 -9.60 30.30
C LEU A 43 2.58 -8.36 30.98
N ALA A 44 3.64 -8.54 31.76
CA ALA A 44 4.25 -7.45 32.55
C ALA A 44 4.67 -6.26 31.67
N LYS A 45 5.21 -6.54 30.48
CA LYS A 45 5.62 -5.51 29.52
C LYS A 45 4.41 -4.82 28.88
N ASP A 46 3.44 -5.60 28.41
CA ASP A 46 2.28 -5.06 27.70
C ASP A 46 1.40 -4.20 28.66
N GLU A 47 1.31 -4.56 29.95
CA GLU A 47 0.69 -3.73 30.99
C GLU A 47 1.48 -2.47 31.30
N ALA A 48 2.81 -2.57 31.44
CA ALA A 48 3.66 -1.41 31.66
C ALA A 48 3.58 -0.41 30.51
N GLU A 49 3.48 -0.89 29.27
CA GLU A 49 3.29 -0.09 28.05
C GLU A 49 1.82 0.32 27.80
N GLY A 50 0.88 -0.05 28.69
CA GLY A 50 -0.54 0.29 28.58
C GLY A 50 -1.23 -0.27 27.33
N TYR A 51 -0.67 -1.33 26.72
CA TYR A 51 -1.11 -1.97 25.48
C TYR A 51 -1.10 -1.05 24.25
N ILE A 52 -0.29 0.02 24.24
CA ILE A 52 -0.34 1.05 23.19
C ILE A 52 -0.04 0.48 21.79
N GLY A 53 -1.09 0.50 20.96
CA GLY A 53 -1.10 0.00 19.59
C GLY A 53 -0.78 -1.49 19.46
N LYS A 54 -1.19 -2.27 20.46
CA LYS A 54 -1.46 -3.70 20.35
C LYS A 54 -2.87 -3.89 19.75
N LYS A 55 -3.17 -5.10 19.26
CA LYS A 55 -4.51 -5.48 18.78
C LYS A 55 -5.25 -6.23 19.88
N ASN A 56 -6.58 -6.34 19.76
CA ASN A 56 -7.44 -7.12 20.66
C ASN A 56 -7.26 -6.75 22.14
N VAL A 57 -7.02 -5.45 22.41
CA VAL A 57 -6.63 -4.94 23.73
C VAL A 57 -7.75 -5.15 24.75
N ASP A 58 -8.99 -4.88 24.38
CA ASP A 58 -10.13 -4.96 25.30
C ASP A 58 -10.36 -6.41 25.78
N ILE A 59 -10.37 -7.38 24.85
CA ILE A 59 -10.47 -8.81 25.18
C ILE A 59 -9.26 -9.27 25.98
N THR A 60 -8.05 -8.84 25.60
CA THR A 60 -6.82 -9.19 26.33
C THR A 60 -6.90 -8.74 27.79
N ARG A 61 -7.38 -7.52 28.04
CA ARG A 61 -7.54 -6.98 29.39
C ARG A 61 -8.63 -7.73 30.17
N ALA A 62 -9.72 -8.11 29.52
CA ALA A 62 -10.78 -8.93 30.13
C ALA A 62 -10.25 -10.32 30.52
N VAL A 63 -9.47 -10.98 29.66
CA VAL A 63 -8.81 -12.26 29.96
C VAL A 63 -7.90 -12.14 31.18
N VAL A 64 -7.01 -11.14 31.20
CA VAL A 64 -6.09 -10.93 32.33
C VAL A 64 -6.85 -10.66 33.62
N ALA A 65 -7.91 -9.86 33.56
CA ALA A 65 -8.76 -9.59 34.71
C ALA A 65 -9.44 -10.87 35.21
N ALA A 66 -10.08 -11.64 34.32
CA ALA A 66 -10.72 -12.91 34.65
C ALA A 66 -9.75 -13.90 35.28
N LEU A 67 -8.52 -14.01 34.76
CA LEU A 67 -7.48 -14.86 35.35
C LEU A 67 -7.07 -14.40 36.75
N ARG A 68 -6.91 -13.08 36.98
CA ARG A 68 -6.55 -12.50 38.28
C ARG A 68 -7.67 -12.57 39.32
N SER A 69 -8.92 -12.59 38.88
CA SER A 69 -10.08 -12.72 39.77
C SER A 69 -10.25 -14.13 40.34
N ARG A 70 -9.51 -15.12 39.83
CA ARG A 70 -9.57 -16.50 40.34
C ARG A 70 -8.78 -16.63 41.64
N LYS A 71 -9.32 -17.42 42.57
CA LYS A 71 -8.69 -17.71 43.87
C LYS A 71 -7.72 -18.88 43.79
N ALA A 72 -8.00 -19.83 42.90
CA ALA A 72 -7.16 -20.99 42.64
C ALA A 72 -6.26 -20.78 41.40
N PRO A 73 -5.10 -21.47 41.34
CA PRO A 73 -4.13 -21.28 40.28
C PRO A 73 -4.70 -21.68 38.90
N VAL A 74 -4.26 -20.94 37.88
CA VAL A 74 -4.49 -21.28 36.48
C VAL A 74 -3.17 -21.66 35.82
N SER A 75 -3.13 -22.83 35.21
CA SER A 75 -2.00 -23.33 34.44
C SER A 75 -2.35 -23.34 32.95
N PHE A 76 -1.39 -22.98 32.11
CA PHE A 76 -1.50 -23.11 30.66
C PHE A 76 -0.61 -24.23 30.16
N LYS A 77 -1.16 -25.11 29.32
CA LYS A 77 -0.41 -26.16 28.65
C LYS A 77 -0.52 -25.96 27.15
N TRP A 78 0.63 -25.71 26.52
CA TRP A 78 0.68 -25.66 25.07
C TRP A 78 0.54 -27.07 24.49
N VAL A 79 -0.39 -27.24 23.57
CA VAL A 79 -0.56 -28.48 22.79
C VAL A 79 -0.25 -28.21 21.32
N LYS A 80 0.22 -29.23 20.61
CA LYS A 80 0.47 -29.09 19.17
C LYS A 80 -0.87 -29.18 18.43
N GLY A 81 -1.18 -28.18 17.61
CA GLY A 81 -2.37 -28.22 16.74
C GLY A 81 -2.32 -29.39 15.76
N HIS A 82 -3.48 -29.96 15.44
CA HIS A 82 -3.68 -31.06 14.49
C HIS A 82 -2.81 -32.32 14.75
N SER A 83 -2.53 -32.63 16.02
CA SER A 83 -1.70 -33.78 16.39
C SER A 83 -2.47 -34.96 17.00
N GLY A 84 -3.78 -35.10 16.74
CA GLY A 84 -4.58 -36.18 17.32
C GLY A 84 -5.07 -35.92 18.75
N HIS A 85 -4.94 -34.69 19.27
CA HIS A 85 -5.34 -34.39 20.66
C HIS A 85 -6.86 -34.20 20.73
N THR A 86 -7.58 -35.24 21.16
CA THR A 86 -9.05 -35.33 21.10
C THR A 86 -9.77 -34.09 21.64
N ARG A 87 -9.30 -33.52 22.76
CA ARG A 87 -9.90 -32.30 23.34
C ARG A 87 -9.67 -31.04 22.52
N ASN A 88 -8.48 -30.90 21.91
CA ASN A 88 -8.15 -29.75 21.07
C ASN A 88 -8.95 -29.81 19.77
N GLU A 89 -9.01 -30.98 19.14
CA GLU A 89 -9.79 -31.20 17.92
C GLU A 89 -11.29 -31.01 18.16
N GLY A 90 -11.77 -31.36 19.36
CA GLY A 90 -13.13 -31.03 19.79
C GLY A 90 -13.37 -29.52 19.89
N ALA A 91 -12.43 -28.77 20.47
CA ALA A 91 -12.48 -27.32 20.54
C ALA A 91 -12.43 -26.67 19.15
N ASP A 92 -11.56 -27.14 18.25
CA ASP A 92 -11.47 -26.69 16.86
C ASP A 92 -12.81 -26.88 16.12
N ARG A 93 -13.43 -28.05 16.30
CA ARG A 93 -14.75 -28.34 15.72
C ARG A 93 -15.84 -27.41 16.25
N LEU A 94 -15.83 -27.10 17.56
CA LEU A 94 -16.78 -26.16 18.15
C LEU A 94 -16.55 -24.73 17.64
N ALA A 95 -15.29 -24.32 17.45
CA ALA A 95 -14.95 -23.04 16.86
C ALA A 95 -15.44 -22.94 15.40
N ASP A 96 -15.28 -24.00 14.59
CA ASP A 96 -15.79 -24.07 13.21
C ASP A 96 -17.32 -23.97 13.14
N LEU A 97 -18.04 -24.54 14.10
CA LEU A 97 -19.48 -24.36 14.22
C LEU A 97 -19.84 -22.90 14.57
N GLY A 98 -19.05 -22.27 15.44
CA GLY A 98 -19.19 -20.86 15.80
C GLY A 98 -19.05 -19.93 14.59
N VAL A 99 -18.11 -20.20 13.67
CA VAL A 99 -17.92 -19.43 12.44
C VAL A 99 -19.17 -19.44 11.55
N LYS A 100 -19.96 -20.52 11.59
CA LYS A 100 -21.16 -20.71 10.75
C LYS A 100 -22.43 -20.11 11.36
N LYS A 101 -22.37 -19.55 12.57
CA LYS A 101 -23.54 -18.91 13.19
C LYS A 101 -23.93 -17.63 12.45
N HIS A 102 -25.23 -17.45 12.23
CA HIS A 102 -25.77 -16.22 11.62
C HIS A 102 -25.67 -15.00 12.54
N ALA A 103 -25.81 -15.20 13.86
CA ALA A 103 -25.70 -14.15 14.86
C ALA A 103 -24.43 -14.36 15.71
N PRO A 104 -23.68 -13.28 16.02
CA PRO A 104 -22.53 -13.37 16.91
C PRO A 104 -22.96 -13.61 18.35
N ASP A 105 -22.17 -14.38 19.09
CA ASP A 105 -22.35 -14.52 20.54
C ASP A 105 -21.95 -13.22 21.27
N GLU A 106 -22.70 -12.86 22.30
CA GLU A 106 -22.33 -11.76 23.20
C GLU A 106 -21.31 -12.23 24.23
N VAL A 107 -20.22 -11.48 24.39
CA VAL A 107 -19.13 -11.80 25.31
C VAL A 107 -18.97 -10.65 26.30
N ASP A 108 -19.08 -10.96 27.59
CA ASP A 108 -18.88 -9.97 28.65
C ASP A 108 -17.40 -9.65 28.82
N LEU A 109 -17.03 -8.40 28.49
CA LEU A 109 -15.69 -7.86 28.65
C LEU A 109 -15.57 -6.91 29.86
N ALA A 110 -16.53 -6.93 30.79
CA ALA A 110 -16.47 -6.12 31.99
C ALA A 110 -15.22 -6.46 32.83
N ILE A 111 -14.54 -5.40 33.29
CA ILE A 111 -13.33 -5.52 34.10
C ILE A 111 -13.60 -4.86 35.45
N PRO A 112 -13.39 -5.57 36.58
CA PRO A 112 -13.45 -5.00 37.92
C PRO A 112 -12.57 -3.75 38.06
N ALA A 113 -13.05 -2.75 38.80
CA ALA A 113 -12.41 -1.43 38.86
C ALA A 113 -10.97 -1.47 39.41
N ASP A 114 -10.70 -2.39 40.34
CA ASP A 114 -9.39 -2.67 40.95
C ASP A 114 -8.40 -3.35 39.98
N LEU A 115 -8.90 -4.06 38.98
CA LEU A 115 -8.10 -4.71 37.93
C LEU A 115 -7.96 -3.86 36.65
N ARG A 116 -8.63 -2.70 36.60
CA ARG A 116 -8.65 -1.86 35.41
C ARG A 116 -7.39 -0.99 35.31
N LEU A 117 -6.57 -1.28 34.30
CA LEU A 117 -5.43 -0.44 33.95
C LEU A 117 -5.86 0.89 33.33
N THR A 118 -5.34 1.99 33.87
CA THR A 118 -5.68 3.36 33.45
C THR A 118 -4.78 3.88 32.32
N GLY A 119 -3.64 3.24 32.06
CA GLY A 119 -2.70 3.66 31.02
C GLY A 119 -1.35 2.95 31.09
N ALA A 120 -0.37 3.52 30.40
CA ALA A 120 1.03 3.08 30.49
C ALA A 120 1.71 3.66 31.73
N LYS A 121 2.61 2.90 32.35
CA LYS A 121 3.49 3.38 33.42
C LYS A 121 4.45 4.44 32.86
N LEU A 122 4.64 5.55 33.58
CA LEU A 122 5.55 6.62 33.15
C LEU A 122 6.97 6.12 32.91
N GLN A 123 7.46 5.20 33.75
CA GLN A 123 8.79 4.59 33.61
C GLN A 123 8.97 3.74 32.34
N ALA A 124 7.87 3.21 31.77
CA ALA A 124 7.90 2.43 30.53
C ALA A 124 7.56 3.28 29.29
N LEU A 125 7.15 4.53 29.49
CA LEU A 125 6.69 5.40 28.42
C LEU A 125 7.88 6.03 27.68
N THR A 126 8.20 5.50 26.51
CA THR A 126 9.15 6.12 25.60
C THR A 126 8.49 7.20 24.74
N GLN A 127 9.26 8.15 24.20
CA GLN A 127 8.75 9.15 23.25
C GLN A 127 8.01 8.50 22.06
N ARG A 128 8.56 7.40 21.52
CA ARG A 128 7.93 6.62 20.44
C ARG A 128 6.57 6.06 20.86
N LEU A 129 6.47 5.53 22.08
CA LEU A 129 5.23 4.96 22.61
C LEU A 129 4.18 6.07 22.86
N ALA A 130 4.61 7.19 23.45
CA ALA A 130 3.77 8.37 23.66
C ALA A 130 3.24 8.92 22.33
N TYR A 131 4.11 9.08 21.33
CA TYR A 131 3.72 9.53 19.99
C TYR A 131 2.69 8.57 19.37
N LYS A 132 2.91 7.26 19.46
CA LYS A 132 1.95 6.26 18.97
C LYS A 132 0.59 6.37 19.67
N ALA A 133 0.56 6.58 20.98
CA ALA A 133 -0.69 6.78 21.73
C ALA A 133 -1.43 8.04 21.29
N ILE A 134 -0.71 9.16 21.10
CA ILE A 134 -1.28 10.42 20.61
C ILE A 134 -1.85 10.22 19.20
N MET A 135 -1.11 9.56 18.31
CA MET A 135 -1.56 9.31 16.95
C MET A 135 -2.80 8.42 16.91
N ASN A 136 -2.86 7.34 17.69
CA ASN A 136 -4.06 6.50 17.78
C ASN A 136 -5.29 7.29 18.25
N ARG A 137 -5.12 8.19 19.24
CA ARG A 137 -6.19 9.07 19.73
C ARG A 137 -6.63 10.07 18.67
N LYS A 138 -5.70 10.64 17.91
CA LYS A 138 -6.00 11.55 16.81
C LYS A 138 -6.71 10.80 15.67
N GLU A 139 -6.24 9.61 15.32
CA GLU A 139 -6.83 8.75 14.28
C GLU A 139 -8.30 8.44 14.57
N GLY A 140 -8.65 8.10 15.82
CA GLY A 140 -10.05 7.89 16.21
C GLY A 140 -10.95 9.13 16.09
N LYS A 141 -10.37 10.33 15.98
CA LYS A 141 -11.09 11.61 15.78
C LYS A 141 -11.06 12.09 14.33
N LEU A 142 -10.28 11.46 13.45
CA LEU A 142 -10.16 11.89 12.07
C LEU A 142 -11.41 11.52 11.28
N VAL A 143 -12.11 12.53 10.79
CA VAL A 143 -13.21 12.34 9.84
C VAL A 143 -12.62 12.02 8.47
N PRO A 144 -13.04 10.92 7.80
CA PRO A 144 -12.61 10.62 6.45
C PRO A 144 -12.95 11.76 5.49
N ARG A 145 -11.96 12.23 4.73
CA ARG A 145 -12.18 13.31 3.75
C ARG A 145 -12.94 12.76 2.54
N PRO A 146 -14.13 13.28 2.18
CA PRO A 146 -14.96 12.69 1.14
C PRO A 146 -14.24 12.50 -0.21
N LYS A 147 -13.46 13.49 -0.64
CA LYS A 147 -12.69 13.42 -1.88
C LYS A 147 -11.60 12.34 -1.86
N THR A 148 -10.87 12.22 -0.75
CA THR A 148 -9.86 11.16 -0.57
C THR A 148 -10.51 9.79 -0.57
N THR A 149 -11.66 9.65 0.11
CA THR A 149 -12.43 8.40 0.13
C THR A 149 -12.86 7.99 -1.27
N ARG A 150 -13.47 8.92 -2.03
CA ARG A 150 -13.87 8.71 -3.43
C ARG A 150 -12.70 8.28 -4.31
N ASN A 151 -11.55 8.97 -4.23
CA ASN A 151 -10.38 8.61 -5.01
C ASN A 151 -9.85 7.21 -4.64
N LEU A 152 -9.87 6.83 -3.36
CA LEU A 152 -9.51 5.48 -2.93
C LEU A 152 -10.50 4.43 -3.44
N ASP A 153 -11.80 4.74 -3.49
CA ASP A 153 -12.82 3.84 -4.04
C ASP A 153 -12.61 3.63 -5.55
N MET A 154 -12.30 4.69 -6.30
CA MET A 154 -11.93 4.60 -7.72
C MET A 154 -10.67 3.74 -7.94
N ILE A 155 -9.68 3.83 -7.05
CA ILE A 155 -8.49 2.97 -7.11
C ILE A 155 -8.86 1.51 -6.84
N GLN A 156 -9.68 1.24 -5.81
CA GLN A 156 -10.12 -0.12 -5.49
C GLN A 156 -10.88 -0.74 -6.67
N ALA A 157 -11.87 -0.02 -7.23
CA ALA A 157 -12.66 -0.47 -8.37
C ALA A 157 -11.78 -0.72 -9.61
N GLY A 158 -10.84 0.18 -9.91
CA GLY A 158 -9.94 0.00 -11.06
C GLY A 158 -8.93 -1.15 -10.90
N ILE A 159 -8.53 -1.47 -9.66
CA ILE A 159 -7.70 -2.67 -9.39
C ILE A 159 -8.54 -3.93 -9.52
N GLU A 160 -9.75 -3.93 -8.98
CA GLU A 160 -10.67 -5.07 -9.11
C GLU A 160 -10.95 -5.38 -10.58
N ASP A 161 -11.30 -4.38 -11.38
CA ASP A 161 -11.51 -4.53 -12.81
C ASP A 161 -10.27 -5.11 -13.51
N ALA A 162 -9.09 -4.52 -13.26
CA ALA A 162 -7.86 -4.93 -13.91
C ALA A 162 -7.35 -6.32 -13.47
N CYS A 163 -7.47 -6.67 -12.19
CA CYS A 163 -6.79 -7.83 -11.60
C CYS A 163 -7.72 -8.90 -11.03
N GLN A 164 -9.03 -8.63 -10.95
CA GLN A 164 -10.03 -9.47 -10.27
C GLN A 164 -9.65 -9.73 -8.80
N VAL A 165 -9.07 -8.71 -8.15
CA VAL A 165 -8.59 -8.77 -6.78
C VAL A 165 -9.11 -7.59 -5.98
N GLN A 166 -9.70 -7.91 -4.84
CA GLN A 166 -10.09 -6.94 -3.83
C GLN A 166 -8.90 -6.50 -2.99
N VAL A 167 -8.65 -5.19 -2.93
CA VAL A 167 -7.60 -4.61 -2.10
C VAL A 167 -8.16 -3.66 -1.07
N THR A 168 -7.50 -3.55 0.08
CA THR A 168 -7.90 -2.58 1.11
C THR A 168 -7.28 -1.21 0.85
N LYS A 169 -7.96 -0.14 1.29
CA LYS A 169 -7.41 1.23 1.32
C LYS A 169 -6.05 1.29 2.04
N GLN A 170 -5.88 0.50 3.10
CA GLN A 170 -4.61 0.41 3.82
C GLN A 170 -3.49 -0.20 2.96
N SER A 171 -3.81 -1.22 2.16
CA SER A 171 -2.85 -1.84 1.23
C SER A 171 -2.39 -0.86 0.15
N ILE A 172 -3.29 -0.03 -0.38
CA ILE A 172 -2.98 1.04 -1.34
C ILE A 172 -1.96 2.02 -0.72
N TRP A 173 -2.23 2.53 0.48
CA TRP A 173 -1.31 3.46 1.13
C TRP A 173 0.05 2.82 1.46
N LYS A 174 0.05 1.58 1.91
CA LYS A 174 1.28 0.83 2.20
C LYS A 174 2.11 0.57 0.94
N SER A 175 1.46 0.25 -0.18
CA SER A 175 2.17 -0.02 -1.44
C SER A 175 2.86 1.23 -1.95
N LEU A 176 2.23 2.40 -1.81
CA LEU A 176 2.87 3.69 -2.13
C LEU A 176 4.00 4.03 -1.14
N THR A 177 3.80 3.83 0.16
CA THR A 177 4.74 4.31 1.20
C THR A 177 5.99 3.43 1.33
N ASN A 178 5.82 2.11 1.30
CA ASN A 178 6.88 1.14 1.59
C ASN A 178 7.63 0.66 0.34
N SER A 179 7.23 1.13 -0.84
CA SER A 179 7.87 0.73 -2.09
C SER A 179 9.30 1.27 -2.19
N LYS A 180 10.23 0.38 -2.54
CA LYS A 180 11.60 0.73 -2.97
C LYS A 180 11.67 1.14 -4.44
N VAL A 181 10.57 0.97 -5.18
CA VAL A 181 10.46 1.18 -6.62
C VAL A 181 10.03 2.61 -6.94
N ILE A 182 9.26 3.24 -6.05
CA ILE A 182 8.69 4.57 -6.28
C ILE A 182 9.58 5.64 -5.62
N THR A 183 9.99 6.65 -6.39
CA THR A 183 10.79 7.77 -5.89
C THR A 183 10.03 8.58 -4.83
N ARG A 184 10.74 9.36 -4.01
CA ARG A 184 10.09 10.21 -2.99
C ARG A 184 9.20 11.26 -3.64
N GLU A 185 9.66 11.83 -4.75
CA GLU A 185 8.98 12.86 -5.53
C GLU A 185 7.69 12.30 -6.14
N ALA A 186 7.77 11.12 -6.78
CA ALA A 186 6.59 10.44 -7.28
C ALA A 186 5.62 10.06 -6.14
N ARG A 187 6.10 9.52 -5.00
CA ARG A 187 5.25 9.22 -3.84
C ARG A 187 4.50 10.46 -3.33
N ARG A 188 5.17 11.61 -3.26
CA ARG A 188 4.53 12.88 -2.89
C ARG A 188 3.45 13.26 -3.91
N PHE A 189 3.74 13.11 -5.20
CA PHE A 189 2.76 13.32 -6.25
C PHE A 189 1.53 12.42 -6.09
N MET A 190 1.72 11.10 -5.94
CA MET A 190 0.63 10.14 -5.73
C MET A 190 -0.20 10.51 -4.50
N TRP A 191 0.45 10.80 -3.38
CA TRP A 191 -0.23 11.16 -2.13
C TRP A 191 -1.07 12.43 -2.30
N MET A 192 -0.50 13.49 -2.89
CA MET A 192 -1.21 14.76 -3.10
C MET A 192 -2.38 14.59 -4.08
N SER A 193 -2.22 13.80 -5.13
CA SER A 193 -3.29 13.50 -6.09
C SER A 193 -4.45 12.74 -5.45
N ILE A 194 -4.17 11.69 -4.68
CA ILE A 194 -5.22 10.92 -3.98
C ILE A 194 -5.95 11.79 -2.97
N HIS A 195 -5.25 12.71 -2.31
CA HIS A 195 -5.85 13.66 -1.37
C HIS A 195 -6.56 14.86 -2.02
N ASP A 196 -6.54 14.99 -3.35
CA ASP A 196 -7.03 16.17 -4.07
C ASP A 196 -6.40 17.48 -3.56
N ALA A 197 -5.09 17.44 -3.30
CA ALA A 197 -4.34 18.52 -2.64
C ALA A 197 -3.66 19.49 -3.63
N TYR A 198 -3.75 19.25 -4.93
CA TYR A 198 -3.20 20.16 -5.94
C TYR A 198 -4.16 21.30 -6.29
N MET A 199 -3.60 22.46 -6.60
CA MET A 199 -4.36 23.60 -7.12
C MET A 199 -4.69 23.36 -8.59
N ILE A 200 -5.84 22.74 -8.85
CA ILE A 200 -6.41 22.46 -10.18
C ILE A 200 -7.94 22.60 -10.14
N GLY A 201 -8.54 22.91 -11.30
CA GLY A 201 -9.99 22.89 -11.47
C GLY A 201 -10.76 23.71 -10.44
N PRO A 202 -11.72 23.11 -9.71
CA PRO A 202 -12.52 23.80 -8.70
C PRO A 202 -11.70 24.56 -7.65
N ASN A 203 -10.45 24.14 -7.37
CA ASN A 203 -9.63 24.82 -6.38
C ASN A 203 -9.22 26.24 -6.81
N TRP A 204 -9.22 26.53 -8.11
CA TRP A 204 -9.00 27.87 -8.68
C TRP A 204 -10.26 28.73 -8.73
N LEU A 205 -11.45 28.13 -8.60
CA LEU A 205 -12.74 28.82 -8.69
C LEU A 205 -13.24 29.38 -7.35
N LYS A 206 -12.37 29.48 -6.35
CA LYS A 206 -12.73 30.05 -5.04
C LYS A 206 -12.84 31.56 -5.14
N ASP A 207 -13.72 32.14 -4.32
CA ASP A 207 -14.04 33.58 -4.35
C ASP A 207 -12.82 34.49 -4.16
N ASN A 208 -11.81 34.01 -3.43
CA ASN A 208 -10.59 34.76 -3.13
C ASN A 208 -9.50 34.67 -4.22
N MET A 209 -9.79 34.06 -5.37
CA MET A 209 -8.85 33.93 -6.49
C MET A 209 -9.03 35.08 -7.49
N SER A 210 -7.94 35.54 -8.10
CA SER A 210 -8.01 36.54 -9.19
C SER A 210 -8.58 35.93 -10.48
N GLU A 211 -9.06 36.76 -11.41
CA GLU A 211 -9.57 36.29 -12.69
C GLU A 211 -8.51 35.52 -13.52
N GLU A 212 -7.25 35.96 -13.45
CA GLU A 212 -6.12 35.25 -14.06
C GLU A 212 -5.86 33.88 -13.42
N GLN A 213 -6.16 33.71 -12.14
CA GLN A 213 -6.06 32.41 -11.46
C GLN A 213 -7.25 31.51 -11.80
N LYS A 214 -8.46 32.07 -11.84
CA LYS A 214 -9.68 31.34 -12.21
C LYS A 214 -9.62 30.80 -13.64
N SER A 215 -8.99 31.53 -14.56
CA SER A 215 -8.80 31.06 -15.95
C SER A 215 -7.99 29.75 -16.04
N ARG A 216 -7.22 29.39 -15.00
CA ARG A 216 -6.46 28.14 -14.90
C ARG A 216 -7.29 26.93 -14.43
N ALA A 217 -8.57 27.13 -14.11
CA ALA A 217 -9.47 26.05 -13.70
C ALA A 217 -9.83 25.11 -14.86
N THR A 218 -10.01 25.65 -16.06
CA THR A 218 -10.38 24.90 -17.25
C THR A 218 -9.14 24.61 -18.11
N CYS A 219 -9.19 23.52 -18.86
CA CYS A 219 -8.11 23.17 -19.76
C CYS A 219 -8.16 24.04 -21.03
N GLY A 220 -7.09 24.76 -21.34
CA GLY A 220 -7.00 25.56 -22.57
C GLY A 220 -6.97 24.77 -23.89
N VAL A 221 -7.11 23.43 -23.87
CA VAL A 221 -7.14 22.58 -25.09
C VAL A 221 -8.54 22.04 -25.38
N CYS A 222 -9.16 21.39 -24.41
CA CYS A 222 -10.48 20.76 -24.56
C CYS A 222 -11.60 21.51 -23.82
N ASN A 223 -11.28 22.59 -23.11
CA ASN A 223 -12.21 23.40 -22.31
C ASN A 223 -12.93 22.65 -21.16
N GLU A 224 -12.49 21.45 -20.82
CA GLU A 224 -13.00 20.72 -19.67
C GLU A 224 -12.48 21.29 -18.35
N LEU A 225 -13.30 21.21 -17.30
CA LEU A 225 -12.87 21.57 -15.95
C LEU A 225 -11.79 20.59 -15.49
N GLU A 226 -10.62 21.11 -15.13
CA GLU A 226 -9.51 20.23 -14.84
C GLU A 226 -9.71 19.43 -13.55
N SER A 227 -9.37 18.16 -13.63
CA SER A 227 -9.22 17.27 -12.49
C SER A 227 -7.99 16.40 -12.71
N MET A 228 -7.54 15.69 -11.68
CA MET A 228 -6.45 14.73 -11.85
C MET A 228 -6.83 13.62 -12.85
N THR A 229 -8.11 13.22 -12.87
CA THR A 229 -8.65 12.27 -13.88
C THR A 229 -8.50 12.85 -15.28
N HIS A 230 -9.00 14.07 -15.49
CA HIS A 230 -8.91 14.72 -16.79
C HIS A 230 -7.45 14.85 -17.25
N ILE A 231 -6.56 15.39 -16.41
CA ILE A 231 -5.16 15.65 -16.76
C ILE A 231 -4.42 14.36 -17.16
N LEU A 232 -4.65 13.27 -16.43
CA LEU A 232 -3.92 12.03 -16.65
C LEU A 232 -4.59 11.08 -17.63
N PHE A 233 -5.93 11.04 -17.72
CA PHE A 233 -6.64 9.96 -18.39
C PHE A 233 -7.58 10.41 -19.52
N ASP A 234 -8.12 11.63 -19.47
CA ASP A 234 -9.18 12.03 -20.41
C ASP A 234 -8.74 13.12 -21.41
N CYS A 235 -7.81 14.01 -21.01
CA CYS A 235 -7.47 15.22 -21.76
C CYS A 235 -7.05 14.94 -23.21
N THR A 236 -7.48 15.76 -24.17
CA THR A 236 -7.08 15.64 -25.58
C THR A 236 -5.71 16.25 -25.89
N ALA A 237 -5.02 16.77 -24.87
CA ALA A 237 -3.67 17.29 -24.99
C ALA A 237 -2.69 16.22 -25.53
N ARG A 238 -1.97 16.57 -26.60
CA ARG A 238 -0.97 15.70 -27.27
C ARG A 238 0.00 15.05 -26.28
N GLY A 239 0.57 15.83 -25.36
CA GLY A 239 1.56 15.35 -24.39
C GLY A 239 1.08 14.21 -23.50
N ARG A 240 -0.21 14.15 -23.16
CA ARG A 240 -0.78 13.05 -22.37
C ARG A 240 -0.87 11.79 -23.21
N ALA A 241 -1.55 11.87 -24.36
CA ALA A 241 -1.79 10.72 -25.23
C ALA A 241 -0.46 10.08 -25.68
N GLN A 242 0.49 10.91 -26.14
CA GLN A 242 1.78 10.45 -26.61
C GLN A 242 2.61 9.80 -25.50
N ALA A 243 2.61 10.34 -24.28
CA ALA A 243 3.35 9.73 -23.16
C ALA A 243 2.79 8.35 -22.77
N TRP A 244 1.47 8.16 -22.84
CA TRP A 244 0.86 6.85 -22.62
C TRP A 244 1.10 5.87 -23.76
N ASP A 245 1.12 6.35 -25.00
CA ASP A 245 1.43 5.53 -26.17
C ASP A 245 2.88 5.02 -26.12
N LEU A 246 3.84 5.90 -25.78
CA LEU A 246 5.23 5.50 -25.53
C LEU A 246 5.34 4.42 -24.45
N LEU A 247 4.60 4.56 -23.35
CA LEU A 247 4.53 3.52 -22.31
C LEU A 247 3.92 2.22 -22.84
N LYS A 248 2.82 2.31 -23.60
CA LYS A 248 2.13 1.15 -24.18
C LYS A 248 3.05 0.36 -25.09
N THR A 249 3.67 1.02 -26.04
CA THR A 249 4.56 0.39 -27.02
C THR A 249 5.77 -0.22 -26.32
N MET A 250 6.36 0.47 -25.33
CA MET A 250 7.43 -0.10 -24.51
C MET A 250 6.99 -1.33 -23.72
N TRP A 251 5.82 -1.27 -23.07
CA TRP A 251 5.31 -2.35 -22.24
C TRP A 251 5.00 -3.60 -23.06
N VAL A 252 4.30 -3.43 -24.19
CA VAL A 252 3.96 -4.53 -25.11
C VAL A 252 5.22 -5.17 -25.69
N SER A 253 6.28 -4.40 -25.94
CA SER A 253 7.58 -4.95 -26.39
C SER A 253 8.24 -5.91 -25.39
N THR A 254 7.75 -5.98 -24.14
CA THR A 254 8.20 -6.97 -23.14
C THR A 254 7.41 -8.29 -23.18
N GLY A 255 6.50 -8.45 -24.15
CA GLY A 255 5.63 -9.62 -24.30
C GLY A 255 4.50 -9.66 -23.27
N LEU A 256 4.09 -8.51 -22.73
CA LEU A 256 3.05 -8.40 -21.70
C LEU A 256 1.81 -7.70 -22.25
N HIS A 257 0.64 -8.15 -21.80
CA HIS A 257 -0.62 -7.51 -22.14
C HIS A 257 -0.71 -6.09 -21.60
N TRP A 258 -1.19 -5.18 -22.46
CA TRP A 258 -1.44 -3.80 -22.12
C TRP A 258 -2.62 -3.67 -21.15
N ARG A 259 -2.56 -2.65 -20.29
CA ARG A 259 -3.62 -2.28 -19.35
C ARG A 259 -3.84 -0.79 -19.46
N ASP A 260 -5.07 -0.37 -19.69
CA ASP A 260 -5.32 1.05 -19.90
C ASP A 260 -5.07 1.87 -18.61
N PRO A 261 -4.42 3.05 -18.72
CA PRO A 261 -4.15 3.91 -17.58
C PRO A 261 -5.45 4.47 -16.99
N ASN A 262 -5.67 4.21 -15.70
CA ASN A 262 -6.77 4.74 -14.92
C ASN A 262 -6.36 4.88 -13.45
N TRP A 263 -7.30 5.25 -12.57
CA TRP A 263 -7.01 5.40 -11.15
C TRP A 263 -6.46 4.11 -10.50
N GLY A 264 -7.05 2.95 -10.81
CA GLY A 264 -6.57 1.66 -10.31
C GLY A 264 -5.21 1.27 -10.88
N THR A 265 -5.01 1.37 -12.19
CA THR A 265 -3.77 0.92 -12.83
C THR A 265 -2.58 1.86 -12.60
N VAL A 266 -2.81 3.12 -12.26
CA VAL A 266 -1.76 4.11 -11.98
C VAL A 266 -1.63 4.42 -10.49
N PHE A 267 -2.69 4.88 -9.83
CA PHE A 267 -2.64 5.19 -8.39
C PHE A 267 -2.67 3.96 -7.49
N GLY A 268 -3.18 2.86 -8.02
CA GLY A 268 -3.13 1.53 -7.43
C GLY A 268 -1.98 0.65 -7.91
N ALA A 269 -1.05 1.16 -8.72
CA ALA A 269 -0.08 0.33 -9.45
C ALA A 269 0.79 -0.56 -8.55
N GLY A 270 1.10 -0.13 -7.32
CA GLY A 270 1.82 -0.94 -6.33
C GLY A 270 1.03 -2.14 -5.77
N CYS A 271 -0.27 -2.23 -6.08
CA CYS A 271 -1.16 -3.32 -5.71
C CYS A 271 -1.61 -4.18 -6.89
N ILE A 272 -1.18 -3.85 -8.12
CA ILE A 272 -1.49 -4.66 -9.30
C ILE A 272 -0.91 -6.07 -9.14
N GLN A 273 -1.68 -7.05 -9.59
CA GLN A 273 -1.26 -8.43 -9.67
C GLN A 273 -1.18 -8.87 -11.13
N ILE A 274 0.00 -9.32 -11.54
CA ILE A 274 0.23 -9.87 -12.88
C ILE A 274 0.46 -11.36 -12.70
N ARG A 275 -0.38 -12.15 -13.36
CA ARG A 275 -0.39 -13.61 -13.31
C ARG A 275 -0.04 -14.19 -14.67
N ASP A 276 0.55 -15.36 -14.67
CA ASP A 276 0.67 -16.21 -15.86
C ASP A 276 -0.60 -17.04 -16.10
N ASP A 277 -0.62 -17.81 -17.19
CA ASP A 277 -1.76 -18.67 -17.56
C ASP A 277 -2.06 -19.74 -16.51
N LYS A 278 -1.10 -20.05 -15.63
CA LYS A 278 -1.23 -21.00 -14.51
C LYS A 278 -1.65 -20.31 -13.21
N GLY A 279 -1.87 -18.99 -13.23
CA GLY A 279 -2.26 -18.20 -12.07
C GLY A 279 -1.12 -17.76 -11.16
N THR A 280 0.14 -18.07 -11.50
CA THR A 280 1.34 -17.73 -10.71
C THR A 280 1.65 -16.24 -10.83
N ARG A 281 1.91 -15.59 -9.69
CA ARG A 281 2.26 -14.16 -9.67
C ARG A 281 3.69 -13.90 -10.08
N TRP A 282 3.90 -12.77 -10.76
CA TRP A 282 5.24 -12.28 -11.16
C TRP A 282 5.57 -10.92 -10.55
N PRO A 283 6.11 -10.88 -9.31
CA PRO A 283 6.33 -9.62 -8.56
C PRO A 283 7.21 -8.59 -9.28
N HIS A 284 8.22 -9.02 -10.04
CA HIS A 284 9.10 -8.09 -10.76
C HIS A 284 8.38 -7.41 -11.94
N ARG A 285 7.41 -8.07 -12.57
CA ARG A 285 6.59 -7.46 -13.64
C ARG A 285 5.60 -6.47 -13.04
N GLU A 286 4.97 -6.81 -11.93
CA GLU A 286 4.11 -5.91 -11.15
C GLU A 286 4.87 -4.64 -10.72
N GLN A 287 6.09 -4.80 -10.21
CA GLN A 287 6.96 -3.69 -9.83
C GLN A 287 7.38 -2.85 -11.04
N ARG A 288 7.67 -3.47 -12.20
CA ARG A 288 7.98 -2.75 -13.44
C ARG A 288 6.80 -1.89 -13.90
N TRP A 289 5.58 -2.45 -13.87
CA TRP A 289 4.37 -1.68 -14.16
C TRP A 289 4.25 -0.48 -13.24
N ALA A 290 4.36 -0.70 -11.92
CA ALA A 290 4.30 0.37 -10.92
C ALA A 290 5.36 1.45 -11.16
N LEU A 291 6.58 1.07 -11.54
CA LEU A 291 7.63 2.03 -11.88
C LEU A 291 7.23 2.87 -13.10
N LEU A 292 6.95 2.21 -14.24
CA LEU A 292 6.80 2.89 -15.52
C LEU A 292 5.50 3.71 -15.58
N ALA A 293 4.40 3.17 -15.05
CA ALA A 293 3.10 3.85 -15.05
C ALA A 293 3.12 5.11 -14.15
N ILE A 294 3.73 5.02 -12.97
CA ILE A 294 3.80 6.16 -12.04
C ILE A 294 4.76 7.24 -12.57
N GLU A 295 5.92 6.87 -13.10
CA GLU A 295 6.86 7.83 -13.70
C GLU A 295 6.25 8.52 -14.92
N THR A 296 5.47 7.79 -15.74
CA THR A 296 4.72 8.37 -16.87
C THR A 296 3.64 9.33 -16.40
N ALA A 297 2.84 8.97 -15.39
CA ALA A 297 1.83 9.87 -14.83
C ALA A 297 2.46 11.15 -14.25
N TYR A 298 3.57 11.01 -13.53
CA TYR A 298 4.29 12.17 -13.00
C TYR A 298 4.93 13.02 -14.10
N PHE A 299 5.40 12.39 -15.18
CA PHE A 299 5.87 13.09 -16.38
C PHE A 299 4.76 13.91 -17.04
N ILE A 300 3.57 13.33 -17.25
CA ILE A 300 2.40 14.02 -17.81
C ILE A 300 2.01 15.21 -16.93
N TRP A 301 1.97 15.02 -15.61
CA TRP A 301 1.69 16.10 -14.66
C TRP A 301 2.69 17.27 -14.80
N LYS A 302 3.99 16.97 -14.88
CA LYS A 302 5.04 18.01 -15.06
C LYS A 302 4.88 18.74 -16.40
N LEU A 303 4.65 17.99 -17.49
CA LEU A 303 4.39 18.61 -18.80
C LEU A 303 3.17 19.53 -18.76
N ARG A 304 2.07 19.09 -18.15
CA ARG A 304 0.87 19.92 -17.99
C ARG A 304 1.18 21.18 -17.18
N CYS A 305 1.89 21.07 -16.06
CA CYS A 305 2.26 22.23 -15.24
C CYS A 305 3.13 23.22 -16.00
N GLU A 306 4.17 22.77 -16.71
CA GLU A 306 5.01 23.63 -17.53
C GLU A 306 4.20 24.31 -18.64
N ARG A 307 3.35 23.56 -19.34
CA ARG A 307 2.48 24.12 -20.38
C ARG A 307 1.57 25.23 -19.85
N VAL A 308 0.87 24.98 -18.75
CA VAL A 308 -0.15 25.93 -18.23
C VAL A 308 0.48 27.10 -17.48
N ILE A 309 1.60 26.91 -16.79
CA ILE A 309 2.17 27.92 -15.88
C ILE A 309 3.36 28.66 -16.50
N GLN A 310 4.16 28.01 -17.35
CA GLN A 310 5.40 28.58 -17.87
C GLN A 310 5.34 28.92 -19.36
N ARG A 311 4.41 28.33 -20.11
CA ARG A 311 4.30 28.50 -21.57
C ARG A 311 2.93 29.02 -22.02
N ASP A 312 2.10 29.51 -21.10
CA ASP A 312 0.79 30.10 -21.39
C ASP A 312 -0.09 29.25 -22.34
N GLY A 313 -0.04 27.92 -22.17
CA GLY A 313 -0.82 26.97 -22.97
C GLY A 313 -0.14 26.44 -24.24
N ALA A 314 1.05 26.93 -24.60
CA ALA A 314 1.76 26.50 -25.81
C ALA A 314 2.09 24.99 -25.79
N GLN A 315 1.73 24.28 -26.85
CA GLN A 315 1.92 22.83 -26.94
C GLN A 315 3.38 22.47 -27.21
N PHE A 316 3.81 21.33 -26.68
CA PHE A 316 5.10 20.73 -27.02
C PHE A 316 5.03 20.01 -28.37
N THR A 317 6.17 19.93 -29.06
CA THR A 317 6.29 19.12 -30.28
C THR A 317 6.35 17.63 -29.93
N GLU A 318 5.98 16.76 -30.88
CA GLU A 318 6.05 15.31 -30.68
C GLU A 318 7.48 14.87 -30.35
N ALA A 319 8.48 15.40 -31.07
CA ALA A 319 9.89 15.11 -30.81
C ALA A 319 10.34 15.55 -29.41
N GLU A 320 9.89 16.71 -28.92
CA GLU A 320 10.21 17.19 -27.57
C GLU A 320 9.62 16.25 -26.51
N ILE A 321 8.35 15.86 -26.64
CA ILE A 321 7.67 14.96 -25.70
C ILE A 321 8.39 13.61 -25.64
N THR A 322 8.65 13.00 -26.80
CA THR A 322 9.33 11.70 -26.91
C THR A 322 10.71 11.74 -26.25
N ASN A 323 11.55 12.72 -26.63
CA ASN A 323 12.90 12.82 -26.09
C ASN A 323 12.90 13.05 -24.56
N ARG A 324 11.99 13.89 -24.06
CA ARG A 324 11.88 14.16 -22.62
C ARG A 324 11.35 12.97 -21.82
N TRP A 325 10.45 12.17 -22.40
CA TRP A 325 9.94 10.95 -21.76
C TRP A 325 11.06 9.90 -21.64
N TYR A 326 11.80 9.63 -22.73
CA TYR A 326 12.95 8.72 -22.68
C TYR A 326 14.04 9.19 -21.71
N SER A 327 14.36 10.49 -21.73
CA SER A 327 15.31 11.08 -20.77
C SER A 327 14.84 10.91 -19.32
N THR A 328 13.53 10.98 -19.07
CA THR A 328 12.95 10.72 -17.75
C THR A 328 13.14 9.26 -17.32
N MET A 329 12.82 8.30 -18.20
CA MET A 329 13.00 6.87 -17.93
C MET A 329 14.47 6.50 -17.73
N GLU A 330 15.36 7.03 -18.57
CA GLU A 330 16.80 6.78 -18.49
C GLU A 330 17.39 7.34 -17.19
N ARG A 331 17.03 8.57 -16.81
CA ARG A 331 17.45 9.16 -15.53
C ARG A 331 16.96 8.31 -14.35
N ARG A 332 15.72 7.82 -14.41
CA ARG A 332 15.15 6.96 -13.37
C ARG A 332 15.89 5.64 -13.26
N MET A 333 16.23 4.99 -14.38
CA MET A 333 17.04 3.79 -14.43
C MET A 333 18.43 4.01 -13.84
N ARG A 334 19.13 5.07 -14.29
CA ARG A 334 20.46 5.43 -13.78
C ARG A 334 20.44 5.65 -12.27
N LEU A 335 19.37 6.25 -11.74
CA LEU A 335 19.16 6.39 -10.30
C LEU A 335 19.04 5.03 -9.59
N ASP A 336 18.29 4.07 -10.13
CA ASP A 336 18.20 2.71 -9.56
C ASP A 336 19.56 1.99 -9.60
N CYS A 337 20.28 2.07 -10.72
CA CYS A 337 21.62 1.50 -10.85
C CYS A 337 22.57 2.08 -9.79
N ARG A 338 22.62 3.40 -9.62
CA ARG A 338 23.42 4.07 -8.57
C ARG A 338 22.99 3.66 -7.17
N SER A 339 21.70 3.44 -6.96
CA SER A 339 21.13 3.01 -5.68
C SER A 339 21.51 1.57 -5.30
N THR A 340 22.21 0.82 -6.16
CA THR A 340 22.80 -0.48 -5.83
C THR A 340 24.18 -0.39 -5.16
N ALA A 341 24.75 0.81 -5.05
CA ALA A 341 26.06 1.01 -4.47
C ALA A 341 26.13 0.53 -3.01
N LYS A 342 27.23 -0.15 -2.67
CA LYS A 342 27.46 -0.71 -1.32
C LYS A 342 27.45 0.36 -0.22
N SER A 343 27.77 1.61 -0.55
CA SER A 343 27.74 2.76 0.37
C SER A 343 26.37 3.00 1.01
N PHE A 344 25.28 2.55 0.39
CA PHE A 344 23.92 2.66 0.95
C PHE A 344 23.58 1.55 1.96
N GLY A 345 24.48 0.60 2.23
CA GLY A 345 24.28 -0.45 3.24
C GLY A 345 22.96 -1.20 3.09
N LYS A 346 22.16 -1.27 4.16
CA LYS A 346 20.84 -1.95 4.16
C LYS A 346 19.79 -1.27 3.26
N GLN A 347 20.02 -0.03 2.83
CA GLN A 347 19.12 0.71 1.95
C GLN A 347 19.43 0.44 0.46
N ALA A 348 20.60 -0.12 0.14
CA ALA A 348 20.98 -0.43 -1.23
C ALA A 348 19.94 -1.33 -1.92
N LEU A 349 19.67 -1.05 -3.19
CA LEU A 349 18.89 -1.92 -4.06
C LEU A 349 19.70 -3.16 -4.44
N LYS A 350 19.01 -4.30 -4.58
CA LYS A 350 19.64 -5.52 -5.08
C LYS A 350 19.90 -5.36 -6.58
N LYS A 351 21.13 -5.62 -7.03
CA LYS A 351 21.50 -5.57 -8.45
C LYS A 351 20.60 -6.42 -9.34
N SER A 352 20.29 -7.65 -8.89
CA SER A 352 19.40 -8.56 -9.60
C SER A 352 17.97 -8.03 -9.73
N ALA A 353 17.47 -7.31 -8.71
CA ALA A 353 16.16 -6.68 -8.80
C ALA A 353 16.15 -5.56 -9.83
N VAL A 354 17.17 -4.70 -9.86
CA VAL A 354 17.31 -3.64 -10.87
C VAL A 354 17.42 -4.22 -12.28
N ALA A 355 18.20 -5.30 -12.46
CA ALA A 355 18.32 -6.00 -13.73
C ALA A 355 16.96 -6.56 -14.21
N LEU A 356 16.19 -7.19 -13.33
CA LEU A 356 14.86 -7.71 -13.65
C LEU A 356 13.84 -6.61 -13.99
N LEU A 357 13.93 -5.44 -13.35
CA LEU A 357 13.03 -4.33 -13.62
C LEU A 357 13.31 -3.70 -14.97
N TRP A 358 14.56 -3.34 -15.23
CA TRP A 358 14.94 -2.54 -16.39
C TRP A 358 15.34 -3.37 -17.61
N GLY A 359 15.95 -4.53 -17.43
CA GLY A 359 16.49 -5.37 -18.51
C GLY A 359 15.58 -5.48 -19.74
N PRO A 360 14.29 -5.87 -19.57
CA PRO A 360 13.38 -6.06 -20.71
C PRO A 360 13.02 -4.78 -21.48
N VAL A 361 13.28 -3.59 -20.95
CA VAL A 361 12.98 -2.30 -21.60
C VAL A 361 14.24 -1.59 -22.11
N LEU A 362 15.39 -2.27 -22.08
CA LEU A 362 16.66 -1.75 -22.59
C LEU A 362 16.83 -2.05 -24.08
N GLN A 363 17.57 -1.16 -24.74
CA GLN A 363 18.11 -1.42 -26.06
C GLN A 363 19.17 -2.53 -25.97
N ASP A 364 19.15 -3.47 -26.92
CA ASP A 364 20.12 -4.56 -27.07
C ASP A 364 20.40 -5.34 -25.78
N CYS A 365 19.34 -5.60 -24.99
CA CYS A 365 19.46 -6.18 -23.65
C CYS A 365 20.22 -7.51 -23.59
N GLU A 366 20.18 -8.31 -24.66
CA GLU A 366 20.86 -9.60 -24.78
C GLU A 366 22.39 -9.46 -24.89
N SER A 367 22.85 -8.32 -25.39
CA SER A 367 24.27 -7.98 -25.54
C SER A 367 24.90 -7.36 -24.29
N LEU A 368 24.09 -7.05 -23.28
CA LEU A 368 24.56 -6.37 -22.08
C LEU A 368 25.40 -7.32 -21.20
N PRO A 369 26.52 -6.84 -20.64
CA PRO A 369 27.32 -7.67 -19.75
C PRO A 369 26.51 -8.04 -18.49
N PRO A 370 26.74 -9.21 -17.87
CA PRO A 370 25.97 -9.65 -16.69
C PRO A 370 25.98 -8.67 -15.50
N ASP A 371 26.99 -7.80 -15.42
CA ASP A 371 27.18 -6.79 -14.38
C ASP A 371 26.87 -5.35 -14.81
N TRP A 372 26.15 -5.16 -15.94
CA TRP A 372 25.84 -3.85 -16.54
C TRP A 372 25.23 -2.86 -15.55
N VAL A 373 24.48 -3.35 -14.55
CA VAL A 373 23.87 -2.53 -13.49
C VAL A 373 24.90 -1.69 -12.71
N THR A 374 26.15 -2.16 -12.62
CA THR A 374 27.19 -1.50 -11.83
C THR A 374 28.40 -1.00 -12.62
N LYS A 375 28.51 -1.33 -13.90
CA LYS A 375 29.69 -0.98 -14.69
C LYS A 375 29.58 0.43 -15.25
N GLY A 376 30.31 1.37 -14.64
CA GLY A 376 30.45 2.73 -15.16
C GLY A 376 31.24 2.71 -16.48
N GLY A 377 30.54 2.81 -17.60
CA GLY A 377 31.13 2.75 -18.95
C GLY A 377 30.26 2.04 -19.99
N VAL A 378 29.22 1.31 -19.57
CA VAL A 378 28.23 0.75 -20.50
C VAL A 378 27.20 1.82 -20.81
N LEU A 379 27.14 2.26 -22.08
CA LEU A 379 26.05 3.10 -22.58
C LEU A 379 24.80 2.23 -22.72
N VAL A 380 24.02 2.19 -21.65
CA VAL A 380 22.73 1.49 -21.65
C VAL A 380 21.63 2.51 -21.86
N GLY A 381 20.98 2.45 -23.02
CA GLY A 381 19.83 3.27 -23.37
C GLY A 381 18.51 2.54 -23.10
N ILE A 382 17.48 3.31 -22.76
CA ILE A 382 16.11 2.81 -22.82
C ILE A 382 15.76 2.55 -24.29
N ARG A 383 15.17 1.39 -24.60
CA ARG A 383 14.80 1.00 -25.96
C ARG A 383 13.88 2.06 -26.55
N ARG A 384 14.30 2.65 -27.68
CA ARG A 384 13.42 3.50 -28.48
C ARG A 384 12.46 2.60 -29.25
N VAL A 385 11.18 2.81 -29.02
CA VAL A 385 10.11 2.22 -29.80
C VAL A 385 9.73 3.21 -30.90
N ASP A 386 9.74 2.73 -32.15
CA ASP A 386 9.29 3.51 -33.30
C ASP A 386 7.76 3.51 -33.33
N ASP A 387 7.15 4.69 -33.29
CA ASP A 387 5.74 4.86 -33.61
C ASP A 387 5.62 4.63 -35.11
N GLY A 388 5.17 3.44 -35.54
CA GLY A 388 5.10 2.99 -36.94
C GLY A 388 4.20 3.80 -37.88
N ARG A 389 4.29 5.14 -37.88
CA ARG A 389 3.85 5.98 -38.97
C ARG A 389 4.91 5.88 -40.05
N GLU A 390 4.59 5.14 -41.10
CA GLU A 390 5.34 5.08 -42.35
C GLU A 390 5.85 6.48 -42.71
N LEU A 391 7.17 6.64 -42.75
CA LEU A 391 7.78 7.70 -43.52
C LEU A 391 7.38 7.40 -44.97
N GLY A 392 6.35 8.10 -45.44
CA GLY A 392 5.92 8.04 -46.83
C GLY A 392 7.14 8.13 -47.74
N ASN A 393 7.26 7.15 -48.62
CA ASN A 393 8.30 7.05 -49.64
C ASN A 393 8.54 8.43 -50.27
N ARG A 394 9.71 9.00 -50.00
CA ARG A 394 10.30 10.00 -50.89
C ARG A 394 10.82 9.25 -52.11
N GLN A 395 10.06 9.31 -53.20
CA GLN A 395 10.66 9.32 -54.54
C GLN A 395 11.33 10.68 -54.77
#